data_AF-A0A939C527-F1
#
_entry.id   AF-A0A939C527-F1
#
_cell.length_a   1.000
_cell.length_b   1.000
_cell.length_c   1.000
_cell.angle_alpha   90.00
_cell.angle_beta   90.00
_cell.angle_gamma   90.00
#
_symmetry.space_group_name_H-M   'P 1'
#
loop_
_entity.id
_entity.type
_entity.pdbx_description
1 polymer ?
#
loop_
_entity_poly.entity_id
_entity_poly.type
_entity_poly.pdbx_seq_one_letter_code
_entity_poly.pdbx_strand_id
1 'polypeptide(L)'
;MTAPFRILIVDDDPDVAEYLSLVLSRRAGMTTEIAVDAHQALERIGAATYDVVLTDIQLPGMNGLELASLVRERVPLQPVVVMTAHASVDYAMTAMRHKVDEFLFKPLRPAQLIGSVTEAAQNGRRRRATVRGQVVLAIGGHPDDVEMGVGGVLAAHRAGGDAVVVLTLSDGPPDPSSGGRRQGALAAAELLGARLYIDDLEDTGISPGTDTVRIIERVIAEVSPTIVYTHSAHDRHQDHRAVHEATVVAAASVPALACYQSPSSTVDFRPTHFVRVDGYTEQKLALLACYDGGGRPAPEYRQPESVLATARYWARFGGGRSCEPLEVLRDSGGLVAAAGPTLAHFAPSDRHDPQWVA
;
A
#
# COMPACT_ATOMS: atom_id res chain seq x y z
N MET A 1 16.62 -14.70 -20.48
CA MET A 1 17.62 -14.39 -19.44
C MET A 1 17.18 -13.11 -18.75
N THR A 2 17.02 -13.11 -17.42
CA THR A 2 16.68 -11.90 -16.64
C THR A 2 17.83 -10.89 -16.70
N ALA A 3 17.51 -9.59 -16.74
CA ALA A 3 18.52 -8.53 -16.74
C ALA A 3 19.45 -8.64 -15.51
N PRO A 4 20.76 -8.35 -15.64
CA PRO A 4 21.71 -8.41 -14.53
C PRO A 4 21.32 -7.44 -13.41
N PHE A 5 21.68 -7.75 -12.16
CA PHE A 5 21.45 -6.84 -11.03
C PHE A 5 22.38 -5.63 -11.11
N ARG A 6 21.82 -4.43 -10.87
CA ARG A 6 22.59 -3.17 -10.80
C ARG A 6 22.90 -2.83 -9.36
N ILE A 7 24.18 -2.78 -8.98
CA ILE A 7 24.59 -2.51 -7.60
C ILE A 7 25.33 -1.18 -7.55
N LEU A 8 24.91 -0.29 -6.65
CA LEU A 8 25.69 0.89 -6.30
C LEU A 8 26.53 0.56 -5.07
N ILE A 9 27.85 0.61 -5.21
CA ILE A 9 28.81 0.42 -4.13
C ILE A 9 29.20 1.81 -3.61
N VAL A 10 29.12 2.01 -2.30
CA VAL A 10 29.49 3.27 -1.63
C VAL A 10 30.56 2.98 -0.59
N ASP A 11 31.82 3.29 -0.91
CA ASP A 11 32.97 3.04 -0.05
C ASP A 11 34.07 4.03 -0.45
N ASP A 12 34.69 4.72 0.52
CA ASP A 12 35.74 5.71 0.29
C ASP A 12 37.12 5.07 0.10
N ASP A 13 37.27 3.79 0.47
CA ASP A 13 38.46 3.01 0.20
C ASP A 13 38.40 2.43 -1.23
N PRO A 14 39.25 2.90 -2.17
CA PRO A 14 39.21 2.48 -3.55
C PRO A 14 39.54 0.98 -3.73
N ASP A 15 40.40 0.42 -2.88
CA ASP A 15 40.80 -0.99 -2.96
C ASP A 15 39.63 -1.89 -2.53
N VAL A 16 38.90 -1.48 -1.49
CA VAL A 16 37.69 -2.19 -1.05
C VAL A 16 36.60 -2.07 -2.11
N ALA A 17 36.33 -0.87 -2.63
CA ALA A 17 35.32 -0.66 -3.66
C ALA A 17 35.61 -1.47 -4.94
N GLU A 18 36.87 -1.50 -5.39
CA GLU A 18 37.30 -2.28 -6.54
C GLU A 18 37.17 -3.80 -6.29
N TYR A 19 37.58 -4.27 -5.10
CA TYR A 19 37.40 -5.67 -4.70
C TYR A 19 35.93 -6.11 -4.77
N LEU A 20 35.03 -5.33 -4.16
CA LEU A 20 33.59 -5.61 -4.15
C LEU A 20 33.03 -5.64 -5.58
N SER A 21 33.42 -4.65 -6.39
CA SER A 21 33.02 -4.55 -7.80
C SER A 21 33.48 -5.77 -8.61
N LEU A 22 34.74 -6.18 -8.45
CA LEU A 22 35.31 -7.34 -9.12
C LEU A 22 34.57 -8.64 -8.74
N VAL A 23 34.30 -8.85 -7.45
CA VAL A 23 33.61 -10.05 -6.97
C VAL A 23 32.18 -10.11 -7.53
N LEU A 24 31.41 -9.04 -7.38
CA LEU A 24 30.00 -9.01 -7.82
C LEU A 24 29.87 -9.11 -9.35
N SER A 25 30.74 -8.44 -10.09
CA SER A 25 30.71 -8.50 -11.56
C SER A 25 31.21 -9.83 -12.12
N ARG A 26 32.42 -10.26 -11.76
CA ARG A 26 33.06 -11.44 -12.37
C ARG A 26 32.48 -12.76 -11.89
N ARG A 27 32.02 -12.85 -10.65
CA ARG A 27 31.53 -14.12 -10.07
C ARG A 27 30.01 -14.23 -10.07
N ALA A 28 29.27 -13.13 -10.12
CA ALA A 28 27.81 -13.15 -10.07
C ALA A 28 27.13 -12.47 -11.28
N GLY A 29 27.88 -11.93 -12.24
CA GLY A 29 27.32 -11.34 -13.45
C GLY A 29 26.52 -10.06 -13.20
N MET A 30 26.76 -9.37 -12.09
CA MET A 30 26.11 -8.11 -11.74
C MET A 30 26.82 -6.93 -12.40
N THR A 31 26.09 -5.86 -12.66
CA THR A 31 26.66 -4.57 -13.09
C THR A 31 26.86 -3.68 -11.86
N THR A 32 28.03 -3.09 -11.71
CA THR A 32 28.42 -2.33 -10.53
C THR A 32 28.81 -0.90 -10.89
N GLU A 33 28.46 0.04 -10.03
CA GLU A 33 28.92 1.42 -10.08
C GLU A 33 29.45 1.82 -8.69
N ILE A 34 30.55 2.58 -8.63
CA ILE A 34 31.21 2.96 -7.38
C ILE A 34 31.04 4.45 -7.10
N ALA A 35 30.49 4.82 -5.95
CA ALA A 35 30.53 6.16 -5.36
C ALA A 35 31.49 6.15 -4.16
N VAL A 36 32.27 7.22 -4.00
CA VAL A 36 33.28 7.31 -2.92
C VAL A 36 32.80 8.08 -1.68
N ASP A 37 31.59 8.64 -1.76
CA ASP A 37 30.99 9.41 -0.67
C ASP A 37 29.45 9.40 -0.80
N ALA A 38 28.77 9.88 0.26
CA ALA A 38 27.32 9.96 0.30
C ALA A 38 26.73 10.92 -0.75
N HIS A 39 27.44 11.99 -1.12
CA HIS A 39 26.95 12.98 -2.08
C HIS A 39 26.86 12.36 -3.48
N GLN A 40 27.91 11.69 -3.94
CA GLN A 40 27.94 10.98 -5.22
C GLN A 40 26.92 9.84 -5.24
N ALA A 41 26.74 9.13 -4.13
CA ALA A 41 25.73 8.08 -4.04
C ALA A 41 24.32 8.65 -4.27
N LEU A 42 24.00 9.76 -3.61
CA LEU A 42 22.70 10.44 -3.74
C LEU A 42 22.47 11.05 -5.12
N GLU A 43 23.51 11.58 -5.77
CA GLU A 43 23.44 12.07 -7.15
C GLU A 43 23.10 10.93 -8.12
N ARG A 44 23.82 9.80 -8.00
CA ARG A 44 23.62 8.62 -8.86
C ARG A 44 22.26 7.97 -8.67
N ILE A 45 21.79 7.86 -7.44
CA ILE A 45 20.44 7.35 -7.13
C ILE A 45 19.35 8.25 -7.76
N GLY A 46 19.61 9.56 -7.90
CA GLY A 46 18.72 10.46 -8.62
C GLY A 46 18.75 10.27 -10.15
N ALA A 47 19.86 9.80 -10.71
CA ALA A 47 20.06 9.65 -12.15
C ALA A 47 19.73 8.25 -12.69
N ALA A 48 19.82 7.21 -11.86
CA ALA A 48 19.68 5.82 -12.28
C ALA A 48 19.04 4.94 -11.19
N THR A 49 18.45 3.82 -11.63
CA THR A 49 17.88 2.81 -10.74
C THR A 49 18.89 1.73 -10.39
N TYR A 50 18.93 1.36 -9.11
CA TYR A 50 19.78 0.30 -8.58
C TYR A 50 18.96 -0.77 -7.89
N ASP A 51 19.41 -2.02 -7.99
CA ASP A 51 18.79 -3.13 -7.31
C ASP A 51 19.13 -3.17 -5.82
N VAL A 52 20.37 -2.79 -5.46
CA VAL A 52 20.87 -2.68 -4.09
C VAL A 52 21.85 -1.52 -4.01
N VAL A 53 21.81 -0.78 -2.90
CA VAL A 53 22.90 0.10 -2.46
C VAL A 53 23.69 -0.65 -1.41
N LEU A 54 24.96 -0.95 -1.70
CA LEU A 54 25.91 -1.57 -0.79
C LEU A 54 26.83 -0.48 -0.25
N THR A 55 26.67 -0.07 1.00
CA THR A 55 27.41 1.06 1.58
C THR A 55 28.28 0.65 2.73
N ASP A 56 29.46 1.23 2.88
CA ASP A 56 30.17 1.21 4.15
C ASP A 56 29.44 2.05 5.19
N ILE A 57 29.60 1.70 6.47
CA ILE A 57 29.03 2.44 7.59
C ILE A 57 29.81 3.73 7.87
N GLN A 58 31.12 3.75 7.63
CA GLN A 58 31.99 4.91 7.80
C GLN A 58 32.21 5.52 6.43
N LEU A 59 31.59 6.67 6.16
CA LEU A 59 31.90 7.48 4.98
C LEU A 59 32.38 8.86 5.42
N PRO A 60 33.12 9.57 4.55
CA PRO A 60 33.48 10.96 4.79
C PRO A 60 32.23 11.84 4.95
N GLY A 61 32.11 12.50 6.11
CA GLY A 61 31.09 13.51 6.39
C GLY A 61 29.70 12.99 6.79
N MET A 62 29.38 11.72 6.54
CA MET A 62 28.08 11.11 6.85
C MET A 62 28.26 9.61 7.11
N ASN A 63 27.46 9.00 7.99
CA ASN A 63 27.51 7.55 8.15
C ASN A 63 26.57 6.81 7.18
N GLY A 64 26.84 5.54 6.90
CA GLY A 64 26.05 4.72 5.96
C GLY A 64 24.57 4.52 6.38
N LEU A 65 24.24 4.70 7.66
CA LEU A 65 22.85 4.60 8.15
C LEU A 65 22.05 5.88 7.85
N GLU A 66 22.68 7.04 7.99
CA GLU A 66 22.14 8.33 7.57
C GLU A 66 21.93 8.34 6.05
N LEU A 67 22.90 7.84 5.29
CA LEU A 67 22.76 7.66 3.85
C LEU A 67 21.56 6.75 3.54
N ALA A 68 21.41 5.61 4.23
CA ALA A 68 20.28 4.71 4.05
C ALA A 68 18.93 5.41 4.26
N SER A 69 18.81 6.26 5.27
CA SER A 69 17.62 7.08 5.51
C SER A 69 17.34 8.03 4.34
N LEU A 70 18.33 8.79 3.89
CA LEU A 70 18.17 9.75 2.77
C LEU A 70 17.85 9.04 1.45
N VAL A 71 18.45 7.87 1.21
CA VAL A 71 18.16 7.04 0.04
C VAL A 71 16.70 6.60 0.06
N ARG A 72 16.18 6.15 1.21
CA ARG A 72 14.78 5.72 1.35
C ARG A 72 13.78 6.87 1.24
N GLU A 73 14.17 8.08 1.64
CA GLU A 73 13.36 9.29 1.42
C GLU A 73 13.21 9.60 -0.08
N ARG A 74 14.25 9.39 -0.89
CA ARG A 74 14.23 9.63 -2.34
C ARG A 74 13.60 8.49 -3.14
N VAL A 75 13.95 7.25 -2.80
CA VAL A 75 13.48 6.05 -3.47
C VAL A 75 12.90 5.10 -2.41
N PRO A 76 11.58 5.19 -2.17
CA PRO A 76 10.92 4.28 -1.25
C PRO A 76 11.22 2.82 -1.60
N LEU A 77 11.50 2.02 -0.58
CA LEU A 77 11.83 0.58 -0.69
C LEU A 77 13.16 0.23 -1.39
N GLN A 78 14.03 1.20 -1.71
CA GLN A 78 15.37 0.89 -2.20
C GLN A 78 16.11 -0.02 -1.21
N PRO A 79 16.54 -1.23 -1.62
CA PRO A 79 17.31 -2.09 -0.72
C PRO A 79 18.65 -1.48 -0.40
N VAL A 80 18.99 -1.44 0.90
CA VAL A 80 20.29 -0.96 1.39
C VAL A 80 20.92 -2.04 2.25
N VAL A 81 22.14 -2.43 1.88
CA VAL A 81 23.00 -3.34 2.63
C VAL A 81 24.16 -2.54 3.18
N VAL A 82 24.39 -2.60 4.49
CA VAL A 82 25.44 -1.83 5.16
C VAL A 82 26.60 -2.75 5.54
N MET A 83 27.82 -2.35 5.22
CA MET A 83 29.05 -3.03 5.60
C MET A 83 29.67 -2.35 6.82
N THR A 84 30.21 -3.13 7.75
CA THR A 84 30.89 -2.59 8.94
C THR A 84 32.08 -3.46 9.35
N ALA A 85 33.13 -2.82 9.87
CA ALA A 85 34.27 -3.49 10.49
C ALA A 85 34.02 -3.84 11.98
N HIS A 86 33.00 -3.26 12.62
CA HIS A 86 32.72 -3.44 14.05
C HIS A 86 31.27 -3.88 14.29
N ALA A 87 31.10 -4.97 15.04
CA ALA A 87 29.83 -5.35 15.65
C ALA A 87 29.75 -4.72 17.06
N SER A 88 29.04 -3.60 17.21
CA SER A 88 28.68 -3.10 18.53
C SER A 88 27.17 -3.19 18.76
N VAL A 89 26.77 -3.33 20.01
CA VAL A 89 25.36 -3.37 20.44
C VAL A 89 24.65 -2.06 20.06
N ASP A 90 25.36 -0.93 20.11
CA ASP A 90 24.82 0.39 19.74
C ASP A 90 24.49 0.48 18.24
N TYR A 91 25.31 -0.14 17.38
CA TYR A 91 25.01 -0.23 15.95
C TYR A 91 23.82 -1.14 15.68
N ALA A 92 23.66 -2.25 16.40
CA ALA A 92 22.49 -3.12 16.27
C ALA A 92 21.18 -2.43 16.69
N MET A 93 21.19 -1.61 17.74
CA MET A 93 20.03 -0.81 18.14
C MET A 93 19.71 0.30 17.14
N THR A 94 20.73 0.95 16.58
CA THR A 94 20.57 2.01 15.57
C THR A 94 20.08 1.43 14.24
N ALA A 95 20.60 0.28 13.83
CA ALA A 95 20.16 -0.50 12.67
C ALA A 95 18.64 -0.77 12.66
N MET A 96 18.09 -1.18 13.81
CA MET A 96 16.65 -1.42 13.94
C MET A 96 15.82 -0.14 13.74
N ARG A 97 16.35 1.02 14.11
CA ARG A 97 15.68 2.32 13.92
C ARG A 97 15.71 2.78 12.46
N HIS A 98 16.80 2.49 11.74
CA HIS A 98 16.99 2.93 10.35
C HIS A 98 16.48 1.94 9.29
N LYS A 99 15.91 0.79 9.71
CA LYS A 99 15.28 -0.22 8.82
C LYS A 99 16.18 -0.64 7.65
N VAL A 100 17.46 -0.91 7.88
CA VAL A 100 18.38 -1.45 6.87
C VAL A 100 17.97 -2.88 6.52
N ASP A 101 18.14 -3.32 5.27
CA ASP A 101 17.73 -4.68 4.86
C ASP A 101 18.70 -5.74 5.39
N GLU A 102 20.00 -5.45 5.41
CA GLU A 102 21.02 -6.40 5.87
C GLU A 102 22.31 -5.70 6.33
N PHE A 103 23.02 -6.32 7.27
CA PHE A 103 24.37 -5.92 7.70
C PHE A 103 25.40 -6.99 7.36
N LEU A 104 26.53 -6.54 6.82
CA LEU A 104 27.66 -7.36 6.44
C LEU A 104 28.90 -6.98 7.24
N PHE A 105 29.54 -7.98 7.85
CA PHE A 105 30.75 -7.78 8.65
C PHE A 105 32.01 -7.99 7.81
N LYS A 106 32.85 -6.96 7.72
CA LYS A 106 34.18 -7.06 7.11
C LYS A 106 35.10 -7.92 8.00
N PRO A 107 35.96 -8.80 7.44
CA PRO A 107 36.22 -9.02 6.02
C PRO A 107 35.17 -9.91 5.33
N LEU A 108 34.76 -9.53 4.12
CA LEU A 108 33.72 -10.22 3.38
C LEU A 108 34.29 -11.32 2.49
N ARG A 109 33.81 -12.55 2.70
CA ARG A 109 34.12 -13.67 1.79
C ARG A 109 33.27 -13.53 0.52
N PRO A 110 33.79 -13.88 -0.67
CA PRO A 110 33.05 -13.73 -1.93
C PRO A 110 31.65 -14.37 -1.93
N ALA A 111 31.52 -15.58 -1.38
CA ALA A 111 30.23 -16.28 -1.32
C ALA A 111 29.20 -15.56 -0.45
N GLN A 112 29.64 -14.96 0.67
CA GLN A 112 28.76 -14.22 1.57
C GLN A 112 28.29 -12.92 0.92
N LEU A 113 29.22 -12.15 0.34
CA LEU A 113 28.89 -10.93 -0.38
C LEU A 113 27.89 -11.19 -1.51
N ILE A 114 28.15 -12.21 -2.34
CA ILE A 114 27.26 -12.56 -3.46
C ILE A 114 25.89 -13.00 -2.95
N GLY A 115 25.84 -13.86 -1.92
CA GLY A 115 24.59 -14.34 -1.34
C GLY A 115 23.70 -13.20 -0.85
N SER A 116 24.22 -12.38 0.04
CA SER A 116 23.50 -11.25 0.64
C SER A 116 23.05 -10.21 -0.39
N VAL A 117 23.94 -9.79 -1.30
CA VAL A 117 23.57 -8.82 -2.35
C VAL A 117 22.53 -9.41 -3.30
N THR A 118 22.64 -10.70 -3.64
CA THR A 118 21.65 -11.37 -4.49
C THR A 118 20.29 -11.44 -3.81
N GLU A 119 20.25 -11.82 -2.53
CA GLU A 119 19.01 -11.90 -1.75
C GLU A 119 18.34 -10.53 -1.61
N ALA A 120 19.11 -9.50 -1.22
CA ALA A 120 18.64 -8.12 -1.15
C ALA A 120 18.12 -7.62 -2.51
N ALA A 121 18.82 -7.92 -3.61
CA ALA A 121 18.43 -7.52 -4.96
C ALA A 121 17.14 -8.23 -5.41
N GLN A 122 17.01 -9.53 -5.15
CA GLN A 122 15.79 -10.30 -5.43
C GLN A 122 14.61 -9.78 -4.62
N ASN A 123 14.80 -9.52 -3.32
CA ASN A 123 13.78 -8.93 -2.45
C ASN A 123 13.37 -7.54 -2.95
N GLY A 124 14.33 -6.70 -3.33
CA GLY A 124 14.08 -5.40 -3.94
C GLY A 124 13.29 -5.47 -5.23
N ARG A 125 13.66 -6.37 -6.15
CA ARG A 125 12.92 -6.58 -7.39
C ARG A 125 11.53 -7.13 -7.14
N ARG A 126 11.36 -8.07 -6.20
CA ARG A 126 10.04 -8.58 -5.78
C ARG A 126 9.18 -7.43 -5.27
N ARG A 127 9.69 -6.64 -4.32
CA ARG A 127 8.99 -5.45 -3.79
C ARG A 127 8.67 -4.42 -4.88
N ARG A 128 9.60 -4.12 -5.79
CA ARG A 128 9.37 -3.21 -6.93
C ARG A 128 8.41 -3.78 -7.97
N ALA A 129 8.40 -5.09 -8.18
CA ALA A 129 7.46 -5.76 -9.07
C ALA A 129 6.05 -5.75 -8.47
N THR A 130 5.93 -5.91 -7.15
CA THR A 130 4.69 -5.67 -6.40
C THR A 130 4.22 -4.22 -6.54
N VAL A 131 5.14 -3.25 -6.58
CA VAL A 131 4.82 -1.81 -6.76
C VAL A 131 4.55 -1.43 -8.23
N ARG A 132 4.88 -2.28 -9.21
CA ARG A 132 4.49 -2.06 -10.60
C ARG A 132 3.08 -2.61 -10.85
N GLY A 133 2.10 -1.75 -10.56
CA GLY A 133 0.70 -1.88 -10.99
C GLY A 133 -0.02 -3.00 -10.25
N GLN A 134 -0.22 -2.84 -8.94
CA GLN A 134 -1.18 -3.69 -8.26
C GLN A 134 -2.55 -3.47 -8.91
N VAL A 135 -3.30 -4.56 -9.02
CA VAL A 135 -4.70 -4.49 -9.39
C VAL A 135 -5.49 -4.81 -8.14
N VAL A 136 -6.14 -3.79 -7.61
CA VAL A 136 -6.90 -3.83 -6.36
C VAL A 136 -8.36 -4.03 -6.71
N LEU A 137 -8.97 -5.08 -6.19
CA LEU A 137 -10.41 -5.30 -6.26
C LEU A 137 -11.01 -5.16 -4.86
N ALA A 138 -11.81 -4.12 -4.65
CA ALA A 138 -12.60 -3.96 -3.42
C ALA A 138 -14.05 -4.40 -3.68
N ILE A 139 -14.57 -5.26 -2.81
CA ILE A 139 -15.87 -5.90 -2.95
C ILE A 139 -16.77 -5.43 -1.80
N GLY A 140 -17.96 -4.93 -2.12
CA GLY A 140 -19.02 -4.55 -1.19
C GLY A 140 -20.33 -5.26 -1.50
N GLY A 141 -21.17 -5.42 -0.48
CA GLY A 141 -22.53 -5.92 -0.65
C GLY A 141 -23.41 -4.84 -1.24
N HIS A 142 -23.25 -3.62 -0.75
CA HIS A 142 -24.10 -2.48 -1.07
C HIS A 142 -23.28 -1.25 -1.48
N PRO A 143 -23.92 -0.26 -2.12
CA PRO A 143 -23.28 1.03 -2.38
C PRO A 143 -22.92 1.71 -1.05
N ASP A 144 -21.73 2.30 -0.96
CA ASP A 144 -21.09 2.93 0.22
C ASP A 144 -20.23 2.04 1.14
N ASP A 145 -20.37 0.71 1.07
CA ASP A 145 -19.62 -0.24 1.90
C ASP A 145 -18.10 -0.08 1.77
N VAL A 146 -17.63 -0.03 0.52
CA VAL A 146 -16.21 -0.05 0.18
C VAL A 146 -15.55 1.27 0.57
N GLU A 147 -16.19 2.39 0.27
CA GLU A 147 -15.73 3.73 0.61
C GLU A 147 -15.69 3.91 2.13
N MET A 148 -16.67 3.35 2.84
CA MET A 148 -16.71 3.38 4.30
C MET A 148 -15.58 2.55 4.90
N GLY A 149 -15.34 1.33 4.40
CA GLY A 149 -14.32 0.44 4.92
C GLY A 149 -12.89 0.86 4.59
N VAL A 150 -12.61 1.10 3.30
CA VAL A 150 -11.26 1.24 2.74
C VAL A 150 -11.10 2.43 1.77
N GLY A 151 -12.00 3.41 1.80
CA GLY A 151 -11.93 4.55 0.87
C GLY A 151 -10.59 5.31 0.90
N GLY A 152 -9.96 5.45 2.08
CA GLY A 152 -8.64 6.07 2.21
C GLY A 152 -7.51 5.21 1.63
N VAL A 153 -7.55 3.91 1.88
CA VAL A 153 -6.62 2.91 1.33
C VAL A 153 -6.70 2.87 -0.19
N LEU A 154 -7.91 2.89 -0.76
CA LEU A 154 -8.11 2.90 -2.21
C LEU A 154 -7.60 4.19 -2.84
N ALA A 155 -7.81 5.35 -2.20
CA ALA A 155 -7.25 6.61 -2.67
C ALA A 155 -5.70 6.58 -2.64
N ALA A 156 -5.11 5.95 -1.61
CA ALA A 156 -3.67 5.75 -1.53
C ALA A 156 -3.14 4.84 -2.66
N HIS A 157 -3.82 3.73 -2.95
CA HIS A 157 -3.52 2.86 -4.09
C HIS A 157 -3.55 3.62 -5.41
N ARG A 158 -4.64 4.37 -5.66
CA ARG A 158 -4.78 5.16 -6.89
C ARG A 158 -3.65 6.18 -7.04
N ALA A 159 -3.30 6.89 -5.97
CA ALA A 159 -2.19 7.84 -5.96
C ALA A 159 -0.83 7.17 -6.17
N GLY A 160 -0.68 5.91 -5.70
CA GLY A 160 0.48 5.05 -5.95
C GLY A 160 0.58 4.52 -7.39
N GLY A 161 -0.43 4.75 -8.23
CA GLY A 161 -0.48 4.29 -9.62
C GLY A 161 -1.11 2.91 -9.80
N ASP A 162 -1.69 2.33 -8.75
CA ASP A 162 -2.39 1.05 -8.84
C ASP A 162 -3.73 1.19 -9.58
N ALA A 163 -4.13 0.11 -10.24
CA ALA A 163 -5.46 0.01 -10.82
C ALA A 163 -6.46 -0.35 -9.72
N VAL A 164 -7.48 0.49 -9.54
CA VAL A 164 -8.53 0.26 -8.55
C VAL A 164 -9.82 -0.17 -9.24
N VAL A 165 -10.38 -1.27 -8.78
CA VAL A 165 -11.67 -1.81 -9.22
C VAL A 165 -12.56 -1.98 -8.00
N VAL A 166 -13.81 -1.56 -8.13
CA VAL A 166 -14.86 -1.74 -7.12
C VAL A 166 -15.93 -2.65 -7.69
N LEU A 167 -16.34 -3.65 -6.92
CA LEU A 167 -17.48 -4.52 -7.20
C LEU A 167 -18.52 -4.32 -6.10
N THR A 168 -19.72 -3.89 -6.49
CA THR A 168 -20.89 -3.82 -5.63
C THR A 168 -21.89 -4.87 -6.08
N LEU A 169 -22.31 -5.73 -5.16
CA LEU A 169 -23.11 -6.93 -5.50
C LEU A 169 -24.61 -6.68 -5.58
N SER A 170 -25.13 -5.66 -4.90
CA SER A 170 -26.52 -5.22 -4.97
C SER A 170 -26.61 -3.70 -5.11
N ASP A 171 -27.60 -3.22 -5.85
CA ASP A 171 -27.87 -1.77 -6.02
C ASP A 171 -28.56 -1.15 -4.78
N GLY A 172 -28.81 -1.97 -3.74
CA GLY A 172 -29.57 -1.61 -2.55
C GLY A 172 -31.08 -1.78 -2.73
N PRO A 173 -31.90 -1.40 -1.72
CA PRO A 173 -33.32 -1.71 -1.73
C PRO A 173 -34.01 -0.95 -2.87
N PRO A 174 -35.07 -1.52 -3.48
CA PRO A 174 -35.84 -0.86 -4.52
C PRO A 174 -36.66 0.30 -3.91
N ASP A 175 -36.01 1.42 -3.66
CA ASP A 175 -36.63 2.70 -3.33
C ASP A 175 -36.97 3.41 -4.66
N PRO A 176 -38.15 4.03 -4.85
CA PRO A 176 -38.40 4.89 -6.03
C PRO A 176 -37.44 6.10 -6.16
N SER A 177 -36.59 6.36 -5.16
CA SER A 177 -35.43 7.28 -5.20
C SER A 177 -34.07 6.58 -5.38
N SER A 178 -34.04 5.26 -5.59
CA SER A 178 -32.86 4.37 -5.78
C SER A 178 -31.87 4.83 -6.84
N GLY A 179 -32.28 5.73 -7.74
CA GLY A 179 -31.35 6.49 -8.58
C GLY A 179 -30.20 7.13 -7.78
N GLY A 180 -30.42 7.52 -6.53
CA GLY A 180 -29.42 8.18 -5.69
C GLY A 180 -28.25 7.30 -5.24
N ARG A 181 -28.46 6.01 -4.91
CA ARG A 181 -27.37 5.14 -4.42
C ARG A 181 -26.50 4.64 -5.54
N ARG A 182 -27.11 4.20 -6.65
CA ARG A 182 -26.39 3.86 -7.88
C ARG A 182 -25.60 5.04 -8.43
N GLN A 183 -26.22 6.22 -8.46
CA GLN A 183 -25.55 7.44 -8.89
C GLN A 183 -24.41 7.82 -7.94
N GLY A 184 -24.58 7.61 -6.63
CA GLY A 184 -23.52 7.78 -5.65
C GLY A 184 -22.33 6.86 -5.91
N ALA A 185 -22.58 5.58 -6.20
CA ALA A 185 -21.51 4.63 -6.54
C ALA A 185 -20.77 5.01 -7.83
N LEU A 186 -21.50 5.44 -8.87
CA LEU A 186 -20.91 5.93 -10.11
C LEU A 186 -20.05 7.18 -9.86
N ALA A 187 -20.55 8.15 -9.10
CA ALA A 187 -19.83 9.38 -8.77
C ALA A 187 -18.59 9.11 -7.90
N ALA A 188 -18.70 8.20 -6.92
CA ALA A 188 -17.58 7.80 -6.08
C ALA A 188 -16.49 7.08 -6.90
N ALA A 189 -16.88 6.16 -7.79
CA ALA A 189 -15.94 5.49 -8.69
C ALA A 189 -15.24 6.45 -9.64
N GLU A 190 -15.98 7.42 -10.22
CA GLU A 190 -15.40 8.47 -11.06
C GLU A 190 -14.41 9.33 -10.28
N LEU A 191 -14.79 9.78 -9.07
CA LEU A 191 -13.94 10.59 -8.20
C LEU A 191 -12.66 9.85 -7.78
N LEU A 192 -12.76 8.55 -7.50
CA LEU A 192 -11.63 7.69 -7.17
C LEU A 192 -10.77 7.34 -8.39
N GLY A 193 -11.30 7.50 -9.61
CA GLY A 193 -10.69 6.99 -10.83
C GLY A 193 -10.64 5.45 -10.85
N ALA A 194 -11.67 4.80 -10.28
CA ALA A 194 -11.82 3.37 -10.21
C ALA A 194 -12.74 2.83 -11.33
N ARG A 195 -12.51 1.58 -11.75
CA ARG A 195 -13.48 0.84 -12.57
C ARG A 195 -14.57 0.26 -11.66
N LEU A 196 -15.84 0.45 -11.99
CA LEU A 196 -16.96 -0.03 -11.20
C LEU A 196 -17.72 -1.16 -11.91
N TYR A 197 -18.02 -2.22 -11.16
CA TYR A 197 -19.01 -3.23 -11.50
C TYR A 197 -20.15 -3.15 -10.47
N ILE A 198 -21.39 -3.09 -10.96
CA ILE A 198 -22.60 -3.20 -10.12
C ILE A 198 -23.38 -4.39 -10.66
N ASP A 199 -23.67 -5.35 -9.78
CA ASP A 199 -24.56 -6.47 -10.04
C ASP A 199 -25.95 -6.22 -9.40
N ASP A 200 -26.95 -7.02 -9.76
CA ASP A 200 -28.36 -6.78 -9.41
C ASP A 200 -28.93 -7.82 -8.45
N LEU A 201 -28.08 -8.40 -7.58
CA LEU A 201 -28.55 -9.30 -6.53
C LEU A 201 -29.57 -8.59 -5.64
N GLU A 202 -30.59 -9.33 -5.22
CA GLU A 202 -31.64 -8.83 -4.35
C GLU A 202 -31.03 -8.31 -3.03
N ASP A 203 -31.29 -7.04 -2.73
CA ASP A 203 -30.84 -6.43 -1.48
C ASP A 203 -31.44 -7.17 -0.28
N THR A 204 -30.64 -7.37 0.77
CA THR A 204 -30.96 -8.24 1.92
C THR A 204 -31.15 -9.73 1.56
N GLY A 205 -30.98 -10.10 0.30
CA GLY A 205 -31.10 -11.46 -0.23
C GLY A 205 -29.77 -12.07 -0.70
N ILE A 206 -28.64 -11.39 -0.48
CA ILE A 206 -27.32 -11.90 -0.90
C ILE A 206 -27.00 -13.19 -0.14
N SER A 207 -26.88 -14.29 -0.88
CA SER A 207 -26.52 -15.61 -0.36
C SER A 207 -25.03 -15.89 -0.58
N PRO A 208 -24.34 -16.63 0.31
CA PRO A 208 -22.96 -17.07 0.07
C PRO A 208 -22.84 -18.16 -1.01
N GLY A 209 -23.97 -18.56 -1.61
CA GLY A 209 -24.06 -19.64 -2.58
C GLY A 209 -23.44 -19.37 -3.96
N THR A 210 -23.70 -20.31 -4.86
CA THR A 210 -23.09 -20.41 -6.19
C THR A 210 -23.17 -19.13 -7.03
N ASP A 211 -24.26 -18.37 -6.94
CA ASP A 211 -24.48 -17.20 -7.81
C ASP A 211 -23.53 -16.05 -7.45
N THR A 212 -23.44 -15.70 -6.16
CA THR A 212 -22.51 -14.67 -5.66
C THR A 212 -21.06 -15.06 -5.94
N VAL A 213 -20.70 -16.33 -5.71
CA VAL A 213 -19.35 -16.84 -6.03
C VAL A 213 -19.04 -16.65 -7.52
N ARG A 214 -19.96 -17.04 -8.42
CA ARG A 214 -19.75 -16.90 -9.88
C ARG A 214 -19.61 -15.46 -10.33
N ILE A 215 -20.35 -14.52 -9.73
CA ILE A 215 -20.22 -13.09 -10.02
C ILE A 215 -18.82 -12.61 -9.66
N ILE A 216 -18.34 -12.95 -8.46
CA ILE A 216 -17.00 -12.56 -7.99
C ILE A 216 -15.92 -13.24 -8.85
N GLU A 217 -16.04 -14.52 -9.14
CA GLU A 217 -15.10 -15.26 -10.01
C GLU A 217 -15.00 -14.66 -11.42
N ARG A 218 -16.12 -14.25 -12.01
CA ARG A 218 -16.16 -13.55 -13.31
C ARG A 218 -15.32 -12.27 -13.27
N VAL A 219 -15.51 -11.44 -12.24
CA VAL A 219 -14.77 -10.18 -12.10
C VAL A 219 -13.30 -10.45 -11.81
N ILE A 220 -12.97 -11.42 -10.96
CA ILE A 220 -11.58 -11.83 -10.70
C ILE A 220 -10.90 -12.32 -11.98
N ALA A 221 -11.57 -13.13 -12.79
CA ALA A 221 -11.03 -13.62 -14.06
C ALA A 221 -10.77 -12.49 -15.06
N GLU A 222 -11.66 -11.49 -15.12
CA GLU A 222 -11.50 -10.35 -16.02
C GLU A 222 -10.40 -9.38 -15.55
N VAL A 223 -10.36 -9.09 -14.25
CA VAL A 223 -9.51 -8.04 -13.66
C VAL A 223 -8.13 -8.58 -13.29
N SER A 224 -8.02 -9.88 -12.99
CA SER A 224 -6.80 -10.52 -12.48
C SER A 224 -6.18 -9.76 -11.28
N PRO A 225 -6.94 -9.55 -10.19
CA PRO A 225 -6.48 -8.74 -9.06
C PRO A 225 -5.29 -9.38 -8.34
N THR A 226 -4.38 -8.53 -7.86
CA THR A 226 -3.29 -8.92 -6.95
C THR A 226 -3.70 -8.80 -5.49
N ILE A 227 -4.67 -7.92 -5.20
CA ILE A 227 -5.23 -7.67 -3.86
C ILE A 227 -6.76 -7.69 -3.95
N VAL A 228 -7.40 -8.34 -3.00
CA VAL A 228 -8.84 -8.22 -2.75
C VAL A 228 -9.10 -7.67 -1.35
N TYR A 229 -9.99 -6.67 -1.29
CA TYR A 229 -10.58 -6.17 -0.04
C TYR A 229 -12.06 -6.53 0.02
N THR A 230 -12.54 -7.03 1.15
CA THR A 230 -13.96 -7.43 1.33
C THR A 230 -14.41 -7.23 2.78
N HIS A 231 -15.67 -7.51 3.09
CA HIS A 231 -16.20 -7.47 4.45
C HIS A 231 -15.52 -8.50 5.38
N SER A 232 -15.51 -8.25 6.69
CA SER A 232 -15.12 -9.27 7.69
C SER A 232 -16.27 -10.26 7.95
N ALA A 233 -15.93 -11.50 8.33
CA ALA A 233 -16.89 -12.47 8.85
C ALA A 233 -17.56 -11.97 10.15
N HIS A 234 -16.89 -11.08 10.88
CA HIS A 234 -17.31 -10.56 12.18
C HIS A 234 -18.25 -9.36 12.05
N ASP A 235 -19.29 -9.49 11.24
CA ASP A 235 -20.26 -8.44 10.91
C ASP A 235 -21.68 -8.83 11.31
N ARG A 236 -22.49 -7.90 11.82
CA ARG A 236 -23.90 -8.14 12.16
C ARG A 236 -24.80 -8.23 10.92
N HIS A 237 -24.44 -7.58 9.82
CA HIS A 237 -25.21 -7.59 8.59
C HIS A 237 -25.06 -8.93 7.86
N GLN A 238 -26.18 -9.56 7.49
CA GLN A 238 -26.15 -10.89 6.88
C GLN A 238 -25.50 -10.89 5.50
N ASP A 239 -25.81 -9.89 4.66
CA ASP A 239 -25.21 -9.75 3.34
C ASP A 239 -23.70 -9.59 3.42
N HIS A 240 -23.17 -8.78 4.35
CA HIS A 240 -21.73 -8.61 4.51
C HIS A 240 -21.03 -9.95 4.81
N ARG A 241 -21.63 -10.78 5.68
CA ARG A 241 -21.12 -12.14 5.95
C ARG A 241 -21.21 -13.03 4.71
N ALA A 242 -22.31 -12.97 3.96
CA ALA A 242 -22.47 -13.73 2.72
C ALA A 242 -21.43 -13.33 1.65
N VAL A 243 -21.18 -12.03 1.49
CA VAL A 243 -20.14 -11.48 0.60
C VAL A 243 -18.75 -11.92 1.05
N HIS A 244 -18.47 -11.89 2.35
CA HIS A 244 -17.22 -12.42 2.90
C HIS A 244 -17.00 -13.88 2.52
N GLU A 245 -17.97 -14.76 2.83
CA GLU A 245 -17.89 -16.19 2.56
C GLU A 245 -17.70 -16.48 1.06
N ALA A 246 -18.49 -15.83 0.21
CA ALA A 246 -18.37 -15.99 -1.25
C ALA A 246 -17.02 -15.47 -1.77
N THR A 247 -16.52 -14.35 -1.24
CA THR A 247 -15.22 -13.78 -1.63
C THR A 247 -14.07 -14.71 -1.24
N VAL A 248 -14.08 -15.30 -0.03
CA VAL A 248 -13.03 -16.21 0.42
C VAL A 248 -12.91 -17.42 -0.51
N VAL A 249 -14.04 -17.94 -1.01
CA VAL A 249 -14.07 -19.03 -1.99
C VAL A 249 -13.56 -18.56 -3.36
N ALA A 250 -14.16 -17.51 -3.91
CA ALA A 250 -13.86 -17.03 -5.27
C ALA A 250 -12.43 -16.51 -5.41
N ALA A 251 -11.89 -15.87 -4.37
CA ALA A 251 -10.56 -15.27 -4.37
C ALA A 251 -9.46 -16.26 -3.96
N ALA A 252 -9.70 -17.58 -3.95
CA ALA A 252 -8.73 -18.56 -3.46
C ALA A 252 -7.33 -18.47 -4.10
N SER A 253 -7.23 -18.02 -5.36
CA SER A 253 -5.97 -17.84 -6.09
C SER A 253 -5.32 -16.46 -5.96
N VAL A 254 -6.00 -15.48 -5.37
CA VAL A 254 -5.52 -14.09 -5.28
C VAL A 254 -4.40 -13.97 -4.24
N PRO A 255 -3.22 -13.38 -4.55
CA PRO A 255 -2.08 -13.32 -3.63
C PRO A 255 -2.37 -12.69 -2.26
N ALA A 256 -3.18 -11.63 -2.22
CA ALA A 256 -3.53 -10.93 -0.99
C ALA A 256 -5.05 -10.78 -0.82
N LEU A 257 -5.55 -11.10 0.36
CA LEU A 257 -6.95 -10.97 0.75
C LEU A 257 -7.04 -10.42 2.17
N ALA A 258 -7.71 -9.28 2.32
CA ALA A 258 -7.93 -8.64 3.61
C ALA A 258 -9.36 -8.14 3.77
N CYS A 259 -9.82 -8.14 5.01
CA CYS A 259 -11.16 -7.72 5.39
C CYS A 259 -11.14 -6.32 5.99
N TYR A 260 -12.07 -5.46 5.58
CA TYR A 260 -12.23 -4.12 6.12
C TYR A 260 -13.30 -4.05 7.19
N GLN A 261 -13.23 -2.98 7.99
CA GLN A 261 -14.23 -2.69 9.01
C GLN A 261 -15.42 -1.94 8.39
N SER A 262 -16.61 -2.51 8.50
CA SER A 262 -17.88 -1.84 8.24
C SER A 262 -18.44 -1.17 9.52
N PRO A 263 -19.45 -0.30 9.41
CA PRO A 263 -20.18 0.22 10.57
C PRO A 263 -20.88 -0.86 11.42
N SER A 264 -21.23 -2.01 10.81
CA SER A 264 -21.91 -3.13 11.45
C SER A 264 -20.95 -4.21 11.96
N SER A 265 -19.63 -4.00 11.81
CA SER A 265 -18.60 -4.87 12.37
C SER A 265 -18.75 -4.99 13.90
N THR A 266 -18.65 -6.21 14.38
CA THR A 266 -18.74 -6.55 15.81
C THR A 266 -17.41 -6.28 16.51
N VAL A 267 -17.41 -6.40 17.83
CA VAL A 267 -16.19 -6.34 18.64
C VAL A 267 -15.22 -7.50 18.38
N ASP A 268 -15.65 -8.54 17.65
CA ASP A 268 -14.82 -9.67 17.26
C ASP A 268 -13.98 -9.39 16.02
N PHE A 269 -14.19 -8.27 15.32
CA PHE A 269 -13.29 -7.80 14.26
C PHE A 269 -11.89 -7.54 14.83
N ARG A 270 -10.89 -8.29 14.35
CA ARG A 270 -9.52 -8.29 14.91
C ARG A 270 -8.51 -7.89 13.83
N PRO A 271 -8.41 -6.59 13.52
CA PRO A 271 -7.46 -6.12 12.52
C PRO A 271 -6.03 -6.38 12.98
N THR A 272 -5.22 -6.89 12.06
CA THR A 272 -3.79 -7.15 12.26
C THR A 272 -2.91 -6.18 11.50
N HIS A 273 -3.50 -5.41 10.58
CA HIS A 273 -2.82 -4.44 9.74
C HIS A 273 -3.54 -3.08 9.82
N PHE A 274 -2.76 -2.00 9.87
CA PHE A 274 -3.28 -0.63 10.03
C PHE A 274 -2.63 0.26 8.98
N VAL A 275 -3.41 0.65 7.98
CA VAL A 275 -2.91 1.43 6.84
C VAL A 275 -3.07 2.91 7.14
N ARG A 276 -1.96 3.67 7.10
CA ARG A 276 -1.97 5.12 7.29
C ARG A 276 -2.65 5.82 6.11
N VAL A 277 -3.60 6.70 6.42
CA VAL A 277 -4.40 7.45 5.43
C VAL A 277 -4.37 8.96 5.69
N ASP A 278 -3.33 9.47 6.36
CA ASP A 278 -3.20 10.88 6.75
C ASP A 278 -3.32 11.88 5.59
N GLY A 279 -2.92 11.49 4.39
CA GLY A 279 -3.03 12.30 3.17
C GLY A 279 -4.29 12.04 2.33
N TYR A 280 -5.19 11.17 2.81
CA TYR A 280 -6.32 10.64 2.03
C TYR A 280 -7.67 10.73 2.75
N THR A 281 -7.73 11.31 3.96
CA THR A 281 -8.97 11.41 4.73
C THR A 281 -10.00 12.34 4.09
N GLU A 282 -9.57 13.41 3.43
CA GLU A 282 -10.49 14.33 2.72
C GLU A 282 -11.10 13.65 1.49
N GLN A 283 -10.29 12.89 0.75
CA GLN A 283 -10.75 12.08 -0.38
C GLN A 283 -11.75 11.03 0.10
N LYS A 284 -11.49 10.32 1.20
CA LYS A 284 -12.46 9.39 1.80
C LYS A 284 -13.80 10.06 2.11
N LEU A 285 -13.78 11.23 2.73
CA LEU A 285 -15.01 11.97 3.05
C LEU A 285 -15.75 12.42 1.78
N ALA A 286 -15.01 12.85 0.75
CA ALA A 286 -15.60 13.22 -0.53
C ALA A 286 -16.25 12.02 -1.26
N LEU A 287 -15.64 10.84 -1.19
CA LEU A 287 -16.23 9.59 -1.70
C LEU A 287 -17.56 9.27 -0.99
N LEU A 288 -17.59 9.38 0.34
CA LEU A 288 -18.81 9.12 1.12
C LEU A 288 -19.91 10.15 0.86
N ALA A 289 -19.53 11.41 0.59
CA ALA A 289 -20.47 12.47 0.26
C ALA A 289 -21.18 12.26 -1.09
N CYS A 290 -20.62 11.45 -2.00
CA CYS A 290 -21.30 11.07 -3.24
C CYS A 290 -22.64 10.36 -3.00
N TYR A 291 -22.83 9.76 -1.82
CA TYR A 291 -24.04 9.04 -1.43
C TYR A 291 -25.05 9.91 -0.67
N ASP A 292 -24.73 11.19 -0.42
CA ASP A 292 -25.58 12.15 0.30
C ASP A 292 -26.47 12.90 -0.70
N GLY A 293 -27.46 12.19 -1.27
CA GLY A 293 -28.44 12.73 -2.20
C GLY A 293 -29.86 12.79 -1.62
N GLY A 294 -30.70 13.68 -2.16
CA GLY A 294 -32.15 13.67 -1.89
C GLY A 294 -32.62 14.47 -0.66
N GLY A 295 -31.78 15.37 -0.12
CA GLY A 295 -32.18 16.31 0.94
C GLY A 295 -32.40 15.70 2.32
N ARG A 296 -32.07 14.41 2.50
CA ARG A 296 -32.03 13.75 3.81
C ARG A 296 -30.62 13.86 4.39
N PRO A 297 -30.48 14.06 5.71
CA PRO A 297 -29.17 14.03 6.35
C PRO A 297 -28.55 12.64 6.24
N ALA A 298 -27.23 12.58 6.09
CA ALA A 298 -26.46 11.35 6.10
C ALA A 298 -26.69 10.58 7.42
N PRO A 299 -26.71 9.23 7.39
CA PRO A 299 -26.79 8.44 8.61
C PRO A 299 -25.56 8.69 9.49
N GLU A 300 -25.71 8.54 10.81
CA GLU A 300 -24.69 8.88 11.82
C GLU A 300 -23.31 8.28 11.49
N TYR A 301 -23.27 7.04 11.02
CA TYR A 301 -22.01 6.35 10.69
C TYR A 301 -21.27 6.95 9.48
N ARG A 302 -21.97 7.61 8.54
CA ARG A 302 -21.36 8.33 7.40
C ARG A 302 -21.07 9.80 7.68
N GLN A 303 -21.45 10.32 8.85
CA GLN A 303 -21.09 11.68 9.20
C GLN A 303 -19.56 11.82 9.33
N PRO A 304 -18.97 12.93 8.85
CA PRO A 304 -17.51 13.10 8.85
C PRO A 304 -16.84 12.88 10.20
N GLU A 305 -17.48 13.30 11.29
CA GLU A 305 -16.95 13.12 12.64
C GLU A 305 -16.83 11.64 13.02
N SER A 306 -17.85 10.82 12.72
CA SER A 306 -17.86 9.38 12.99
C SER A 306 -16.78 8.65 12.19
N VAL A 307 -16.63 8.99 10.90
CA VAL A 307 -15.62 8.41 10.01
C VAL A 307 -14.21 8.74 10.52
N LEU A 308 -13.96 10.02 10.85
CA LEU A 308 -12.66 10.47 11.33
C LEU A 308 -12.35 9.94 12.74
N ALA A 309 -13.34 9.83 13.63
CA ALA A 309 -13.17 9.27 14.96
C ALA A 309 -12.69 7.81 14.89
N THR A 310 -13.30 7.02 14.01
CA THR A 310 -12.89 5.62 13.77
C THR A 310 -11.46 5.54 13.23
N ALA A 311 -11.12 6.37 12.22
CA ALA A 311 -9.78 6.38 11.67
C ALA A 311 -8.71 6.80 12.69
N ARG A 312 -9.02 7.79 13.54
CA ARG A 312 -8.15 8.25 14.63
C ARG A 312 -7.98 7.20 15.72
N TYR A 313 -9.05 6.47 16.06
CA TYR A 313 -8.97 5.38 17.01
C TYR A 313 -7.94 4.32 16.59
N TRP A 314 -7.96 3.92 15.32
CA TRP A 314 -7.03 2.91 14.80
C TRP A 314 -5.61 3.43 14.59
N ALA A 315 -5.44 4.76 14.43
CA ALA A 315 -4.12 5.37 14.30
C ALA A 315 -3.18 5.09 15.48
N ARG A 316 -3.73 4.77 16.66
CA ARG A 316 -2.95 4.36 17.84
C ARG A 316 -2.11 3.09 17.61
N PHE A 317 -2.46 2.27 16.61
CA PHE A 317 -1.73 1.04 16.27
C PHE A 317 -0.87 1.17 15.01
N GLY A 318 -1.28 1.96 14.02
CA GLY A 318 -0.52 2.16 12.76
C GLY A 318 0.44 3.36 12.75
N GLY A 319 0.33 4.25 13.74
CA GLY A 319 1.04 5.53 13.80
C GLY A 319 0.55 6.53 12.76
N GLY A 320 0.74 7.83 13.02
CA GLY A 320 0.12 8.91 12.23
C GLY A 320 -1.12 9.48 12.91
N ARG A 321 -1.98 10.17 12.16
CA ARG A 321 -3.22 10.78 12.68
C ARG A 321 -4.47 9.95 12.38
N SER A 322 -4.48 9.21 11.28
CA SER A 322 -5.61 8.45 10.77
C SER A 322 -5.14 7.13 10.13
N CYS A 323 -5.78 6.03 10.51
CA CYS A 323 -5.57 4.72 9.90
C CYS A 323 -6.88 4.02 9.55
N GLU A 324 -6.87 3.23 8.48
CA GLU A 324 -7.91 2.23 8.21
C GLU A 324 -7.43 0.84 8.65
N PRO A 325 -8.22 0.10 9.43
CA PRO A 325 -7.87 -1.22 9.93
C PRO A 325 -8.19 -2.31 8.90
N LEU A 326 -7.34 -3.33 8.83
CA LEU A 326 -7.52 -4.50 7.99
C LEU A 326 -7.27 -5.79 8.79
N GLU A 327 -8.21 -6.73 8.67
CA GLU A 327 -8.06 -8.10 9.13
C GLU A 327 -7.54 -8.96 7.98
N VAL A 328 -6.26 -9.31 8.02
CA VAL A 328 -5.60 -10.01 6.90
C VAL A 328 -5.84 -11.50 6.98
N LEU A 329 -6.47 -12.06 5.93
CA LEU A 329 -6.70 -13.50 5.79
C LEU A 329 -5.53 -14.19 5.08
N ARG A 330 -4.93 -13.49 4.10
CA ARG A 330 -3.77 -13.98 3.34
C ARG A 330 -2.93 -12.83 2.81
N ASP A 331 -1.61 -12.96 2.93
CA ASP A 331 -0.65 -12.02 2.35
C ASP A 331 0.60 -12.75 1.85
N SER A 332 0.59 -13.15 0.58
CA SER A 332 1.79 -13.59 -0.15
C SER A 332 2.22 -12.61 -1.26
N GLY A 333 1.39 -11.59 -1.50
CA GLY A 333 1.56 -10.58 -2.55
C GLY A 333 2.14 -9.25 -2.06
N GLY A 334 2.21 -9.01 -0.75
CA GLY A 334 2.61 -7.74 -0.16
C GLY A 334 1.44 -6.76 -0.14
N LEU A 335 0.59 -6.85 0.89
CA LEU A 335 -0.35 -5.78 1.22
C LEU A 335 0.42 -4.50 1.53
N VAL A 336 -0.16 -3.35 1.16
CA VAL A 336 0.47 -2.02 1.24
C VAL A 336 1.17 -1.84 2.59
N ALA A 337 2.50 -1.70 2.56
CA ALA A 337 3.25 -1.21 3.69
C ALA A 337 2.92 0.28 3.87
N ALA A 338 2.39 0.65 5.04
CA ALA A 338 2.02 2.00 5.46
C ALA A 338 2.65 3.12 4.60
N ALA A 339 1.85 3.72 3.72
CA ALA A 339 2.28 4.88 2.94
C ALA A 339 2.53 6.06 3.90
N GLY A 340 3.78 6.50 4.00
CA GLY A 340 4.08 7.85 4.46
C GLY A 340 3.63 8.84 3.39
N PRO A 341 3.02 9.99 3.75
CA PRO A 341 2.60 10.95 2.75
C PRO A 341 3.82 11.56 2.05
N THR A 342 3.88 11.44 0.73
CA THR A 342 4.56 12.45 -0.09
C THR A 342 3.59 13.62 -0.18
N LEU A 343 3.96 14.75 0.41
CA LEU A 343 3.20 16.00 0.32
C LEU A 343 3.15 16.45 -1.15
N ALA A 344 2.17 15.98 -1.90
CA ALA A 344 1.75 16.63 -3.14
C ALA A 344 0.76 17.73 -2.75
N HIS A 345 1.17 18.98 -2.91
CA HIS A 345 0.29 20.14 -2.79
C HIS A 345 -0.93 19.96 -3.71
N PHE A 346 -2.08 19.64 -3.13
CA PHE A 346 -3.36 19.99 -3.72
C PHE A 346 -3.49 21.51 -3.59
N ALA A 347 -3.32 22.23 -4.71
CA ALA A 347 -3.72 23.62 -4.79
C ALA A 347 -5.24 23.64 -5.01
N PRO A 348 -6.04 24.28 -4.12
CA PRO A 348 -7.42 24.59 -4.44
C PRO A 348 -7.42 25.60 -5.58
N SER A 349 -8.22 25.37 -6.63
CA SER A 349 -8.47 26.38 -7.65
C SER A 349 -9.16 27.58 -7.01
N ASP A 350 -8.42 28.68 -6.86
CA ASP A 350 -8.95 29.98 -6.45
C ASP A 350 -10.05 30.44 -7.42
N ARG A 351 -11.29 30.27 -6.99
CA ARG A 351 -12.40 31.16 -7.32
C ARG A 351 -13.29 31.27 -6.10
N HIS A 352 -13.08 32.30 -5.29
CA HIS A 352 -14.20 33.06 -4.73
C HIS A 352 -13.74 34.47 -4.33
N ASP A 353 -14.32 35.42 -5.04
CA ASP A 353 -14.33 36.86 -4.83
C ASP A 353 -14.91 37.19 -3.44
N PRO A 354 -14.20 37.90 -2.54
CA PRO A 354 -14.74 38.30 -1.25
C PRO A 354 -15.50 39.63 -1.39
N GLN A 355 -16.83 39.54 -1.42
CA GLN A 355 -17.69 40.67 -1.07
C GLN A 355 -18.60 40.33 0.12
N TRP A 356 -18.71 41.34 0.99
CA TRP A 356 -19.59 41.52 2.16
C TRP A 356 -19.09 40.88 3.48
N VAL A 357 -19.05 41.56 4.64
CA VAL A 357 -19.47 42.91 5.09
C VAL A 357 -18.92 43.14 6.51
N ALA A 358 -18.74 44.41 6.89
CA ALA A 358 -18.68 44.87 8.28
C ALA A 358 -20.05 45.36 8.74
#